data_AF-A0A371PV11-F1
#
_entry.id   AF-A0A371PV11-F1
#
_cell.length_a   1.000
_cell.length_b   1.000
_cell.length_c   1.000
_cell.angle_alpha   90.00
_cell.angle_beta   90.00
_cell.angle_gamma   90.00
#
_symmetry.space_group_name_H-M   'P 1'
#
loop_
_entity.id
_entity.type
_entity.pdbx_description
1 polymer ?
#
loop_
_entity_poly.entity_id
_entity_poly.type
_entity_poly.pdbx_seq_one_letter_code
_entity_poly.pdbx_strand_id
1 'polypeptide(L)'
;GRLPRAGAAATAAAAVLGPAVATYTAVLAADTAVPAWHGAHRELPYLFAASATAAAAGMALLLAPARENAPARCAAVLAAATDAVATRAAERRLGMVAETYREGRAGRLLRCAEVLIGGAPATVAIGGGRYRAAAVAGGLALLAGSVCTRFGIFAAGIASAQDPAYTVVPQRAARELSPPD
;
A
#
# COMPACT_ATOMS: atom_id res chain seq x y z
N GLY A 1 19.65 26.55 3.77
CA GLY A 1 20.67 25.54 4.12
C GLY A 1 22.04 25.98 3.62
N ARG A 2 23.13 25.47 4.20
CA ARG A 2 24.51 25.88 3.87
C ARG A 2 24.98 25.48 2.46
N LEU A 3 24.34 24.51 1.80
CA LEU A 3 24.65 24.04 0.44
C LEU A 3 23.37 23.78 -0.39
N PRO A 4 22.75 24.81 -0.99
CA PRO A 4 21.44 24.69 -1.64
C PRO A 4 21.43 23.79 -2.89
N ARG A 5 22.50 23.80 -3.69
CA ARG A 5 22.60 22.98 -4.91
C ARG A 5 22.73 21.48 -4.61
N ALA A 6 23.53 21.13 -3.60
CA ALA A 6 23.67 19.76 -3.16
C ALA A 6 22.36 19.22 -2.57
N GLY A 7 21.64 20.05 -1.81
CA GLY A 7 20.30 19.71 -1.31
C GLY A 7 19.31 19.44 -2.44
N ALA A 8 19.25 20.33 -3.45
CA ALA A 8 18.37 20.15 -4.60
C ALA A 8 18.71 18.88 -5.41
N ALA A 9 20.00 18.60 -5.62
CA ALA A 9 20.45 17.38 -6.30
C ALA A 9 20.06 16.12 -5.51
N ALA A 10 20.22 16.12 -4.18
CA ALA A 10 19.83 15.01 -3.33
C ALA A 10 18.30 14.79 -3.34
N THR A 11 17.50 15.86 -3.30
CA THR A 11 16.04 15.77 -3.42
C THR A 11 15.62 15.22 -4.78
N ALA A 12 16.25 15.67 -5.87
CA ALA A 12 15.97 15.17 -7.21
C ALA A 12 16.32 13.67 -7.33
N ALA A 13 17.48 13.26 -6.83
CA ALA A 13 17.87 11.85 -6.80
C ALA A 13 16.89 11.00 -5.99
N ALA A 14 16.46 11.48 -4.81
CA ALA A 14 15.46 10.80 -3.99
C ALA A 14 14.09 10.71 -4.67
N ALA A 15 13.66 11.75 -5.39
CA ALA A 15 12.40 11.75 -6.13
C ALA A 15 12.41 10.74 -7.29
N VAL A 16 13.55 10.57 -7.96
CA VAL A 16 13.71 9.61 -9.07
C VAL A 16 13.84 8.16 -8.57
N LEU A 17 14.66 7.92 -7.55
CA LEU A 17 14.95 6.57 -7.06
C LEU A 17 13.91 6.05 -6.05
N GLY A 18 13.23 6.97 -5.35
CA GLY A 18 12.27 6.65 -4.30
C GLY A 18 11.16 5.67 -4.74
N PRO A 19 10.50 5.88 -5.90
CA PRO A 19 9.50 4.95 -6.40
C PRO A 19 10.05 3.53 -6.61
N ALA A 20 11.24 3.39 -7.22
CA ALA A 20 11.86 2.07 -7.45
C ALA A 20 12.15 1.34 -6.13
N VAL A 21 12.69 2.06 -5.14
CA VAL A 21 12.95 1.50 -3.80
C VAL A 21 11.65 1.19 -3.04
N ALA A 22 10.60 1.98 -3.25
CA ALA A 22 9.32 1.73 -2.60
C ALA A 22 8.63 0.46 -3.11
N THR A 23 8.80 0.12 -4.40
CA THR A 23 8.04 -0.96 -5.04
C THR A 23 8.81 -2.26 -5.24
N TYR A 24 10.14 -2.29 -5.11
CA TYR A 24 10.91 -3.50 -5.42
C TYR A 24 10.46 -4.72 -4.60
N THR A 25 10.09 -4.52 -3.33
CA THR A 25 9.61 -5.59 -2.45
C THR A 25 8.30 -6.18 -2.95
N ALA A 26 7.43 -5.35 -3.52
CA ALA A 26 6.18 -5.79 -4.14
C ALA A 26 6.45 -6.68 -5.36
N VAL A 27 7.43 -6.29 -6.19
CA VAL A 27 7.83 -7.05 -7.37
C VAL A 27 8.42 -8.40 -6.97
N LEU A 28 9.31 -8.43 -5.97
CA LEU A 28 9.86 -9.69 -5.46
C LEU A 28 8.78 -10.61 -4.88
N ALA A 29 7.79 -10.06 -4.16
CA ALA A 29 6.68 -10.85 -3.64
C ALA A 29 5.76 -11.37 -4.76
N ALA A 30 5.49 -10.54 -5.78
CA ALA A 30 4.66 -10.88 -6.93
C ALA A 30 5.27 -11.98 -7.82
N ASP A 31 6.60 -12.09 -7.87
CA ASP A 31 7.31 -13.10 -8.65
C ASP A 31 7.33 -14.49 -7.98
N THR A 32 6.78 -14.62 -6.77
CA THR A 32 6.65 -15.91 -6.09
C THR A 32 5.48 -16.73 -6.63
N ALA A 33 5.48 -18.03 -6.35
CA ALA A 33 4.36 -18.93 -6.67
C ALA A 33 3.15 -18.79 -5.72
N VAL A 34 3.14 -17.79 -4.81
CA VAL A 34 2.05 -17.60 -3.84
C VAL A 34 0.84 -16.99 -4.55
N PRO A 35 -0.33 -17.67 -4.61
CA PRO A 35 -1.46 -17.24 -5.44
C PRO A 35 -1.95 -15.82 -5.16
N ALA A 36 -2.02 -15.42 -3.88
CA ALA A 36 -2.47 -14.08 -3.48
C ALA A 36 -1.50 -12.95 -3.86
N TRP A 37 -0.22 -13.25 -4.05
CA TRP A 37 0.77 -12.27 -4.48
C TRP A 37 0.91 -12.26 -5.99
N HIS A 38 1.09 -13.44 -6.59
CA HIS A 38 1.22 -13.58 -8.03
C HIS A 38 -0.04 -13.13 -8.78
N GLY A 39 -1.22 -13.47 -8.28
CA GLY A 39 -2.49 -13.05 -8.88
C GLY A 39 -2.70 -11.53 -8.87
N ALA A 40 -2.06 -10.83 -7.92
CA ALA A 40 -2.11 -9.38 -7.79
C ALA A 40 -0.85 -8.66 -8.31
N HIS A 41 0.01 -9.33 -9.11
CA HIS A 41 1.30 -8.79 -9.53
C HIS A 41 1.24 -7.41 -10.20
N ARG A 42 0.15 -7.09 -10.90
CA ARG A 42 -0.03 -5.77 -11.54
C ARG A 42 -0.35 -4.66 -10.55
N GLU A 43 -1.01 -4.99 -9.45
CA GLU A 43 -1.56 -4.01 -8.50
C GLU A 43 -0.67 -3.83 -7.27
N LEU A 44 0.09 -4.86 -6.89
CA LEU A 44 0.99 -4.85 -5.74
C LEU A 44 2.02 -3.72 -5.75
N PRO A 45 2.72 -3.41 -6.87
CA PRO A 45 3.64 -2.27 -6.91
C PRO A 45 2.95 -0.94 -6.54
N TYR A 46 1.71 -0.74 -7.01
CA TYR A 46 0.94 0.47 -6.69
C TYR A 46 0.53 0.53 -5.22
N LEU A 47 0.14 -0.61 -4.61
CA LEU A 47 -0.14 -0.69 -3.18
C LEU A 47 1.08 -0.36 -2.32
N PHE A 48 2.26 -0.86 -2.70
CA PHE A 48 3.50 -0.57 -1.96
C PHE A 48 3.94 0.89 -2.14
N ALA A 49 3.77 1.46 -3.33
CA ALA A 49 4.01 2.89 -3.57
C ALA A 49 3.03 3.76 -2.76
N ALA A 50 1.74 3.41 -2.73
CA ALA A 50 0.73 4.11 -1.95
C ALA A 50 1.03 4.04 -0.44
N SER A 51 1.35 2.85 0.07
CA SER A 51 1.77 2.63 1.46
C SER A 51 3.03 3.45 1.81
N ALA A 52 4.06 3.45 0.96
CA ALA A 52 5.26 4.24 1.18
C ALA A 52 4.96 5.75 1.19
N THR A 53 4.10 6.21 0.28
CA THR A 53 3.66 7.61 0.21
C THR A 53 2.86 8.00 1.45
N ALA A 54 1.95 7.13 1.91
CA ALA A 54 1.21 7.33 3.16
C ALA A 54 2.16 7.46 4.35
N ALA A 55 3.14 6.56 4.48
CA ALA A 55 4.13 6.63 5.55
C ALA A 55 4.98 7.91 5.50
N ALA A 56 5.44 8.31 4.32
CA ALA A 56 6.22 9.54 4.12
C ALA A 56 5.39 10.79 4.46
N ALA A 57 4.15 10.86 3.97
CA ALA A 57 3.21 11.92 4.31
C ALA A 57 2.92 11.95 5.81
N GLY A 58 2.75 10.79 6.45
CA GLY A 58 2.52 10.68 7.88
C GLY A 58 3.69 11.18 8.72
N MET A 59 4.91 10.81 8.37
CA MET A 59 6.13 11.34 9.01
C MET A 59 6.26 12.84 8.80
N ALA A 60 5.98 13.35 7.60
CA ALA A 60 6.02 14.78 7.33
C ALA A 60 4.99 15.54 8.20
N LEU A 61 3.76 15.04 8.34
CA LEU A 61 2.75 15.64 9.22
C LEU A 61 3.15 15.63 10.70
N LEU A 62 3.87 14.60 11.13
CA LEU A 62 4.38 14.50 12.50
C LEU A 62 5.53 15.45 12.78
N LEU A 63 6.48 15.59 11.86
CA LEU A 63 7.74 16.28 12.12
C LEU A 63 7.78 17.72 11.59
N ALA A 64 7.09 18.01 10.50
CA ALA A 64 7.16 19.32 9.87
C ALA A 64 6.30 20.38 10.59
N PRO A 65 6.70 21.67 10.51
CA PRO A 65 5.87 22.77 10.97
C PRO A 65 4.51 22.78 10.25
N ALA A 66 3.43 23.07 10.99
CA ALA A 66 2.05 23.00 10.43
C ALA A 66 1.82 23.88 9.18
N ARG A 67 2.57 24.99 9.07
CA ARG A 67 2.55 25.91 7.91
C ARG A 67 3.12 25.31 6.62
N GLU A 68 3.97 24.29 6.72
CA GLU A 68 4.64 23.64 5.59
C GLU A 68 4.00 22.30 5.21
N ASN A 69 2.87 21.94 5.84
CA ASN A 69 2.21 20.65 5.64
C ASN A 69 1.42 20.51 4.33
N ALA A 70 1.33 21.54 3.49
CA ALA A 70 0.54 21.49 2.26
C ALA A 70 0.95 20.34 1.31
N PRO A 71 2.24 20.09 1.02
CA PRO A 71 2.65 18.96 0.19
C PRO A 71 2.33 17.61 0.83
N ALA A 72 2.51 17.48 2.16
CA ALA A 72 2.22 16.25 2.90
C ALA A 72 0.72 15.90 2.85
N ARG A 73 -0.17 16.91 2.87
CA ARG A 73 -1.62 16.71 2.71
C ARG A 73 -1.98 16.22 1.32
N CYS A 74 -1.40 16.82 0.29
CA CYS A 74 -1.63 16.38 -1.09
C CYS A 74 -1.15 14.93 -1.27
N ALA A 75 0.05 14.61 -0.77
CA ALA A 75 0.59 13.26 -0.79
C ALA A 75 -0.30 12.26 -0.01
N ALA A 76 -0.87 12.66 1.13
CA ALA A 76 -1.81 11.82 1.88
C ALA A 76 -3.09 11.51 1.09
N VAL A 77 -3.66 12.50 0.40
CA VAL A 77 -4.83 12.30 -0.48
C VAL A 77 -4.49 11.38 -1.65
N LEU A 78 -3.34 11.60 -2.31
CA LEU A 78 -2.90 10.75 -3.41
C LEU A 78 -2.65 9.31 -2.95
N ALA A 79 -2.03 9.13 -1.78
CA ALA A 79 -1.82 7.82 -1.18
C ALA A 79 -3.15 7.11 -0.91
N ALA A 80 -4.13 7.80 -0.31
CA ALA A 80 -5.45 7.25 -0.04
C ALA A 80 -6.22 6.87 -1.31
N ALA A 81 -6.20 7.73 -2.34
CA ALA A 81 -6.84 7.43 -3.61
C ALA A 81 -6.19 6.23 -4.31
N THR A 82 -4.86 6.19 -4.34
CA THR A 82 -4.11 5.09 -4.97
C THR A 82 -4.30 3.78 -4.21
N ASP A 83 -4.27 3.80 -2.88
CA ASP A 83 -4.49 2.64 -2.02
C ASP A 83 -5.89 2.03 -2.24
N ALA A 84 -6.94 2.87 -2.26
CA ALA A 84 -8.31 2.42 -2.50
C ALA A 84 -8.51 1.86 -3.91
N VAL A 85 -7.95 2.51 -4.94
CA VAL A 85 -8.06 2.04 -6.33
C VAL A 85 -7.30 0.73 -6.52
N ALA A 86 -6.06 0.65 -6.04
CA ALA A 86 -5.21 -0.52 -6.21
C ALA A 86 -5.75 -1.72 -5.40
N THR A 87 -6.30 -1.50 -4.20
CA THR A 87 -6.92 -2.57 -3.40
C THR A 87 -8.13 -3.15 -4.14
N ARG A 88 -9.03 -2.30 -4.64
CA ARG A 88 -10.20 -2.75 -5.41
C ARG A 88 -9.80 -3.43 -6.72
N ALA A 89 -8.78 -2.94 -7.41
CA ALA A 89 -8.26 -3.57 -8.61
C ALA A 89 -7.66 -4.95 -8.31
N ALA A 90 -6.93 -5.09 -7.19
CA ALA A 90 -6.34 -6.35 -6.75
C ALA A 90 -7.44 -7.38 -6.42
N GLU A 91 -8.43 -7.01 -5.62
CA GLU A 91 -9.56 -7.89 -5.28
C GLU A 91 -10.32 -8.39 -6.53
N ARG A 92 -10.56 -7.50 -7.51
CA ARG A 92 -11.22 -7.89 -8.77
C ARG A 92 -10.38 -8.86 -9.59
N ARG A 93 -9.05 -8.69 -9.60
CA ARG A 93 -8.13 -9.52 -10.36
C ARG A 93 -7.91 -10.89 -9.72
N LEU A 94 -7.93 -10.96 -8.40
CA LEU A 94 -7.67 -12.19 -7.63
C LEU A 94 -8.79 -13.23 -7.75
N GLY A 95 -10.00 -12.85 -8.19
CA GLY A 95 -11.11 -13.80 -8.37
C GLY A 95 -11.41 -14.56 -7.08
N MET A 96 -11.35 -15.91 -7.12
CA MET A 96 -11.56 -16.75 -5.93
C MET A 96 -10.53 -16.50 -4.82
N VAL A 97 -9.28 -16.15 -5.17
CA VAL A 97 -8.22 -15.88 -4.17
C VAL A 97 -8.47 -14.59 -3.40
N ALA A 98 -9.38 -13.72 -3.88
CA ALA A 98 -9.73 -12.46 -3.21
C ALA A 98 -10.33 -12.67 -1.81
N GLU A 99 -10.88 -13.85 -1.52
CA GLU A 99 -11.35 -14.22 -0.18
C GLU A 99 -10.23 -14.08 0.87
N THR A 100 -8.99 -14.42 0.52
CA THR A 100 -7.82 -14.27 1.39
C THR A 100 -7.51 -12.80 1.74
N TYR A 101 -7.94 -11.84 0.93
CA TYR A 101 -7.82 -10.40 1.21
C TYR A 101 -8.99 -9.90 2.08
N ARG A 102 -10.14 -10.58 2.07
CA ARG A 102 -11.34 -10.14 2.79
C ARG A 102 -11.51 -10.79 4.16
N GLU A 103 -10.98 -11.99 4.33
CA GLU A 103 -11.23 -12.80 5.52
C GLU A 103 -10.06 -12.89 6.50
N GLY A 104 -10.36 -13.44 7.68
CA GLY A 104 -9.39 -13.73 8.72
C GLY A 104 -8.57 -12.50 9.17
N ARG A 105 -7.28 -12.75 9.45
CA ARG A 105 -6.34 -11.72 9.91
C ARG A 105 -6.02 -10.71 8.81
N ALA A 106 -5.87 -11.17 7.57
CA ALA A 106 -5.53 -10.34 6.42
C ALA A 106 -6.61 -9.29 6.17
N GLY A 107 -7.87 -9.70 6.06
CA GLY A 107 -8.98 -8.77 5.84
C GLY A 107 -9.21 -7.80 6.98
N ARG A 108 -8.97 -8.19 8.24
CA ARG A 108 -9.00 -7.24 9.36
C ARG A 108 -7.92 -6.16 9.21
N LEU A 109 -6.70 -6.53 8.84
CA LEU A 109 -5.61 -5.58 8.64
C LEU A 109 -5.87 -4.66 7.43
N LEU A 110 -6.32 -5.21 6.31
CA LEU A 110 -6.60 -4.41 5.11
C LEU A 110 -7.78 -3.46 5.30
N ARG A 111 -8.85 -3.87 6.00
CA ARG A 111 -9.93 -2.94 6.40
C ARG A 111 -9.44 -1.84 7.34
N CYS A 112 -8.60 -2.19 8.32
CA CYS A 112 -7.99 -1.17 9.17
C CYS A 112 -7.15 -0.19 8.35
N ALA A 113 -6.37 -0.68 7.38
CA ALA A 113 -5.60 0.15 6.48
C ALA A 113 -6.49 1.09 5.67
N GLU A 114 -7.55 0.58 5.03
CA GLU A 114 -8.47 1.37 4.22
C GLU A 114 -9.11 2.51 5.04
N VAL A 115 -9.56 2.21 6.27
CA VAL A 115 -10.14 3.21 7.18
C VAL A 115 -9.11 4.24 7.63
N LEU A 116 -7.90 3.80 8.01
CA LEU A 116 -6.85 4.69 8.53
C LEU A 116 -6.27 5.59 7.43
N ILE A 117 -5.93 5.02 6.27
CA ILE A 117 -5.38 5.75 5.14
C ILE A 117 -6.47 6.62 4.50
N GLY A 118 -7.68 6.10 4.31
CA GLY A 118 -8.80 6.85 3.74
C GLY A 118 -9.31 7.99 4.64
N GLY A 119 -9.31 7.78 5.96
CA GLY A 119 -9.79 8.77 6.93
C GLY A 119 -8.79 9.88 7.25
N ALA A 120 -7.48 9.59 7.24
CA ALA A 120 -6.45 10.55 7.63
C ALA A 120 -6.46 11.87 6.83
N PRO A 121 -6.64 11.88 5.49
CA PRO A 121 -6.74 13.12 4.73
C PRO A 121 -7.86 14.03 5.23
N ALA A 122 -9.02 13.48 5.60
CA ALA A 122 -10.13 14.25 6.15
C ALA A 122 -9.77 14.86 7.52
N THR A 123 -9.15 14.08 8.41
CA THR A 123 -8.66 14.57 9.72
C THR A 123 -7.70 15.75 9.57
N VAL A 124 -6.78 15.64 8.61
CA VAL A 124 -5.76 16.67 8.37
C VAL A 124 -6.32 17.88 7.62
N ALA A 125 -7.28 17.69 6.72
CA ALA A 125 -7.96 18.77 6.01
C ALA A 125 -8.78 19.66 6.95
N ILE A 126 -9.53 19.06 7.88
CA ILE A 126 -10.42 19.78 8.82
C ILE A 126 -9.60 20.53 9.89
N GLY A 127 -8.59 19.88 10.46
CA GLY A 127 -7.89 20.40 11.65
C GLY A 127 -6.40 20.66 11.49
N GLY A 128 -5.73 20.08 10.49
CA GLY A 128 -4.27 19.97 10.47
C GLY A 128 -3.50 21.28 10.24
N GLY A 129 -4.19 22.37 9.87
CA GLY A 129 -3.59 23.70 9.71
C GLY A 129 -3.69 24.57 10.95
N ARG A 130 -4.65 24.23 11.81
CA ARG A 130 -5.01 25.02 13.00
C ARG A 130 -4.61 24.31 14.29
N TYR A 131 -4.60 22.97 14.30
CA TYR A 131 -4.35 22.15 15.46
C TYR A 131 -3.24 21.13 15.16
N ARG A 132 -2.11 21.25 15.89
CA ARG A 132 -0.98 20.30 15.80
C ARG A 132 -1.43 18.87 16.09
N ALA A 133 -2.35 18.69 17.02
CA ALA A 133 -2.92 17.39 17.37
C ALA A 133 -3.58 16.70 16.17
N ALA A 134 -4.30 17.43 15.31
CA ALA A 134 -4.94 16.86 14.13
C ALA A 134 -3.91 16.40 13.08
N ALA A 135 -2.82 17.15 12.90
CA ALA A 135 -1.72 16.75 12.03
C ALA A 135 -1.00 15.50 12.57
N VAL A 136 -0.76 15.45 13.88
CA VAL A 136 -0.15 14.28 14.55
C VAL A 136 -1.05 13.05 14.44
N ALA A 137 -2.34 13.19 14.75
CA ALA A 137 -3.30 12.08 14.65
C ALA A 137 -3.41 11.54 13.22
N GLY A 138 -3.54 12.43 12.23
CA GLY A 138 -3.54 12.03 10.82
C GLY A 138 -2.23 11.37 10.38
N GLY A 139 -1.08 11.87 10.86
CA GLY A 139 0.21 11.27 10.56
C GLY A 139 0.40 9.88 11.17
N LEU A 140 -0.01 9.68 12.42
CA LEU A 140 -0.03 8.37 13.06
C LEU A 140 -0.99 7.41 12.37
N ALA A 141 -2.18 7.88 11.95
CA ALA A 141 -3.13 7.08 11.21
C ALA A 141 -2.55 6.59 9.87
N LEU A 142 -1.88 7.46 9.10
CA LEU A 142 -1.22 7.06 7.85
C LEU A 142 -0.11 6.03 8.09
N LEU A 143 0.70 6.20 9.14
CA LEU A 143 1.74 5.24 9.49
C LEU A 143 1.18 3.89 9.91
N ALA A 144 0.18 3.88 10.78
CA ALA A 144 -0.51 2.66 11.21
C ALA A 144 -1.18 1.97 10.01
N GLY A 145 -1.85 2.73 9.14
CA GLY A 145 -2.46 2.22 7.91
C GLY A 145 -1.45 1.60 6.95
N SER A 146 -0.29 2.24 6.76
CA SER A 146 0.83 1.67 5.98
C SER A 146 1.33 0.35 6.56
N VAL A 147 1.46 0.26 7.89
CA VAL A 147 1.85 -0.99 8.58
C VAL A 147 0.79 -2.07 8.37
N CYS A 148 -0.49 -1.73 8.57
CA CYS A 148 -1.62 -2.62 8.35
C CYS A 148 -1.67 -3.14 6.90
N THR A 149 -1.41 -2.30 5.90
CA THR A 149 -1.37 -2.69 4.47
C THR A 149 -0.33 -3.77 4.24
N ARG A 150 0.91 -3.54 4.68
CA ARG A 150 2.01 -4.49 4.48
C ARG A 150 1.78 -5.82 5.18
N PHE A 151 1.36 -5.80 6.44
CA PHE A 151 1.05 -7.03 7.17
C PHE A 151 -0.21 -7.72 6.65
N GLY A 152 -1.18 -6.97 6.12
CA GLY A 152 -2.38 -7.50 5.50
C GLY A 152 -2.06 -8.28 4.23
N ILE A 153 -1.29 -7.69 3.31
CA ILE A 153 -0.80 -8.36 2.08
C ILE A 153 0.02 -9.61 2.43
N PHE A 154 0.91 -9.50 3.43
CA PHE A 154 1.71 -10.64 3.87
C PHE A 154 0.85 -11.79 4.43
N ALA A 155 -0.12 -11.46 5.28
CA ALA A 155 -1.04 -12.45 5.84
C ALA A 155 -1.94 -13.09 4.78
N ALA A 156 -2.38 -12.34 3.76
CA ALA A 156 -3.15 -12.86 2.64
C ALA A 156 -2.33 -13.87 1.83
N GLY A 157 -1.05 -13.57 1.61
CA GLY A 157 -0.08 -14.49 1.00
C GLY A 157 -0.01 -15.83 1.72
N ILE A 158 0.25 -15.80 3.03
CA ILE A 158 0.32 -17.01 3.86
C ILE A 158 -0.99 -17.81 3.79
N ALA A 159 -2.14 -17.14 3.93
CA ALA A 159 -3.44 -17.79 3.87
C ALA A 159 -3.67 -18.49 2.52
N SER A 160 -3.30 -17.85 1.41
CA SER A 160 -3.42 -18.45 0.07
C SER A 160 -2.47 -19.62 -0.17
N ALA A 161 -1.29 -19.61 0.47
CA ALA A 161 -0.30 -20.67 0.33
C ALA A 161 -0.65 -21.92 1.15
N GLN A 162 -1.41 -21.74 2.24
CA GLN A 162 -1.80 -22.83 3.14
C GLN A 162 -3.01 -23.63 2.65
N ASP A 163 -3.85 -23.05 1.80
CA ASP A 163 -5.04 -23.72 1.27
C ASP A 163 -4.76 -24.34 -0.12
N PRO A 164 -4.77 -25.70 -0.22
CA PRO A 164 -4.53 -26.41 -1.48
C PRO A 164 -5.52 -26.05 -2.59
N ALA A 165 -6.72 -25.57 -2.25
CA ALA A 165 -7.71 -25.19 -3.24
C ALA A 165 -7.20 -24.07 -4.16
N TYR A 166 -6.40 -23.12 -3.63
CA TYR A 166 -5.86 -22.00 -4.42
C TYR A 166 -4.62 -22.34 -5.25
N THR A 167 -4.02 -23.52 -5.03
CA THR A 167 -2.88 -24.00 -5.83
C THR A 167 -3.27 -25.10 -6.80
N VAL A 168 -4.12 -26.05 -6.39
CA VAL A 168 -4.46 -27.25 -7.17
C VAL A 168 -5.57 -27.02 -8.18
N VAL A 169 -6.59 -26.21 -7.87
CA VAL A 169 -7.72 -25.95 -8.78
C VAL A 169 -7.28 -25.20 -10.04
N PRO A 170 -6.46 -24.13 -9.97
CA PRO A 170 -5.95 -23.46 -11.17
C PRO A 170 -5.06 -24.37 -12.03
N GLN A 171 -4.25 -25.21 -11.38
CA GLN A 171 -3.37 -26.18 -12.06
C GLN A 171 -4.17 -27.27 -12.79
N ARG A 172 -5.24 -27.78 -12.18
CA ARG A 172 -6.14 -28.76 -12.82
C ARG A 172 -6.88 -28.15 -14.02
N ALA A 173 -7.42 -26.95 -13.87
CA ALA A 173 -8.09 -26.25 -14.98
C ALA A 173 -7.13 -25.97 -16.15
N ALA A 174 -5.88 -25.59 -15.88
CA ALA A 174 -4.86 -25.40 -16.92
C ALA A 174 -4.49 -26.72 -17.60
N ARG A 175 -4.42 -27.83 -16.87
CA ARG A 175 -4.14 -29.17 -17.41
C ARG A 175 -5.29 -29.71 -18.28
N GLU A 176 -6.52 -29.41 -17.93
CA GLU A 176 -7.72 -29.82 -18.68
C GLU A 176 -7.91 -29.01 -19.98
N LEU A 177 -7.36 -27.79 -20.06
CA LEU A 177 -7.36 -26.98 -21.28
C LEU A 177 -6.22 -27.32 -22.27
N SER A 178 -5.22 -28.10 -21.85
CA SER A 178 -4.18 -28.59 -22.75
C SER A 178 -4.71 -29.79 -23.55
N PRO A 179 -4.64 -29.78 -24.90
CA PRO A 179 -5.05 -30.94 -25.68
C PRO A 179 -4.15 -32.13 -25.35
N PRO A 180 -4.68 -33.37 -25.37
CA PRO A 180 -3.85 -34.56 -25.18
C PRO A 180 -2.86 -34.68 -26.35
N ASP A 181 -1.59 -34.92 -26.02
CA ASP A 181 -0.55 -35.32 -26.96
C ASP A 181 -0.87 -36.67 -27.63
#